data_AF-A0A812YW96-F1
#
_entry.id   AF-A0A812YW96-F1
#
_cell.length_a   1.000
_cell.length_b   1.000
_cell.length_c   1.000
_cell.angle_alpha   90.00
_cell.angle_beta   90.00
_cell.angle_gamma   90.00
#
_symmetry.space_group_name_H-M   'P 1'
#
loop_
_entity.id
_entity.type
_entity.pdbx_description
1 polymer ?
#
loop_
_entity_poly.entity_id
_entity_poly.type
_entity_poly.pdbx_seq_one_letter_code
_entity_poly.pdbx_strand_id
1 'polypeptide(L)'
;APKSQTWASSSRPTLLSGRRVRAPARKVRAEEVPLRTSRCAELSAYFAHGYLHGELLESAQYTLDYVGELRTFRFDASDGPVHVWQHAMDLRDPACDGFVVLYHYTNALAFESIANSAKSAAELLSSLMEKRAQFGEGVYASQHEPS
;
A
#
# COMPACT_ATOMS: atom_id res chain seq x y z
N ALA A 1 -37.85 26.18 46.94
CA ALA A 1 -37.83 25.79 48.37
C ALA A 1 -38.35 24.37 48.51
N PRO A 2 -37.96 23.60 49.54
CA PRO A 2 -36.62 23.20 49.99
C PRO A 2 -36.48 21.64 49.97
N LYS A 3 -35.31 21.04 50.08
CA LYS A 3 -34.66 20.50 51.31
C LYS A 3 -33.25 20.05 50.85
N SER A 4 -32.10 20.56 51.31
CA SER A 4 -31.53 20.60 52.67
C SER A 4 -31.54 19.24 53.36
N GLN A 5 -30.42 18.52 53.23
CA GLN A 5 -29.94 17.64 54.29
C GLN A 5 -28.40 17.59 54.27
N THR A 6 -27.86 17.58 55.48
CA THR A 6 -26.52 18.01 55.84
C THR A 6 -25.96 17.00 56.87
N TRP A 7 -24.61 16.89 56.93
CA TRP A 7 -23.75 16.25 57.96
C TRP A 7 -23.53 14.74 57.82
N ALA A 8 -22.40 14.14 58.18
CA ALA A 8 -21.00 14.53 58.40
C ALA A 8 -20.27 13.21 58.75
N SER A 9 -19.00 13.03 58.35
CA SER A 9 -17.92 12.50 59.20
C SER A 9 -16.79 11.85 58.38
N SER A 10 -15.63 12.53 58.48
CA SER A 10 -14.34 11.97 58.90
C SER A 10 -14.08 10.49 58.65
N SER A 11 -13.09 10.21 57.79
CA SER A 11 -11.95 9.35 58.13
C SER A 11 -10.78 9.60 57.17
N ARG A 12 -9.65 10.02 57.73
CA ARG A 12 -8.36 10.14 57.03
C ARG A 12 -7.75 8.74 56.82
N PRO A 13 -7.12 8.47 55.66
CA PRO A 13 -6.04 7.50 55.59
C PRO A 13 -4.69 8.19 55.39
N THR A 14 -3.82 7.87 56.33
CA THR A 14 -2.39 8.08 56.47
C THR A 14 -1.58 8.01 55.16
N LEU A 15 -0.74 9.04 54.95
CA LEU A 15 0.38 9.08 54.00
C LEU A 15 1.40 7.98 54.33
N LEU A 16 1.48 6.95 53.50
CA LEU A 16 2.63 6.05 53.44
C LEU A 16 3.56 6.52 52.31
N SER A 17 4.65 7.16 52.74
CA SER A 17 5.79 7.56 51.93
C SER A 17 6.49 6.32 51.35
N GLY A 18 6.11 5.96 50.12
CA GLY A 18 6.80 4.96 49.32
C GLY A 18 7.90 5.61 48.47
N ARG A 19 9.16 5.49 48.92
CA ARG A 19 10.36 5.78 48.13
C ARG A 19 10.31 5.03 46.79
N ARG A 20 10.03 5.73 45.68
CA ARG A 20 10.29 5.23 44.34
C ARG A 20 11.78 5.41 44.02
N VAL A 21 12.54 4.33 44.14
CA VAL A 21 13.86 4.23 43.50
C VAL A 21 13.62 4.10 41.99
N ARG A 22 13.88 5.16 41.23
CA ARG A 22 13.88 5.12 39.77
C ARG A 22 15.10 4.30 39.31
N ALA A 23 14.85 3.13 38.73
CA ALA A 23 15.84 2.43 37.94
C ALA A 23 16.16 3.27 36.67
N PRO A 24 17.43 3.31 36.23
CA PRO A 24 17.78 4.00 34.98
C PRO A 24 17.18 3.24 33.79
N ALA A 25 16.45 3.96 32.95
CA ALA A 25 15.89 3.46 31.71
C ALA A 25 17.04 2.96 30.80
N ARG A 26 17.14 1.64 30.66
CA ARG A 26 18.05 1.00 29.71
C ARG A 26 17.60 1.41 28.31
N LYS A 27 18.34 2.32 27.69
CA LYS A 27 18.14 2.76 26.31
C LYS A 27 18.48 1.56 25.41
N VAL A 28 17.49 0.71 25.15
CA VAL A 28 17.61 -0.36 24.16
C VAL A 28 17.72 0.36 22.82
N ARG A 29 18.93 0.41 22.26
CA ARG A 29 19.12 0.71 20.85
C ARG A 29 18.29 -0.33 20.11
N ALA A 30 17.26 0.12 19.38
CA ALA A 30 16.68 -0.67 18.33
C ALA A 30 17.82 -0.88 17.32
N GLU A 31 18.47 -2.05 17.37
CA GLU A 31 19.12 -2.58 16.20
C GLU A 31 18.01 -2.76 15.18
N GLU A 32 18.01 -1.93 14.15
CA GLU A 32 17.29 -2.20 12.92
C GLU A 32 17.89 -3.48 12.35
N VAL A 33 17.30 -4.60 12.73
CA VAL A 33 17.51 -5.88 12.06
C VAL A 33 17.13 -5.63 10.60
N PRO A 34 18.03 -5.83 9.63
CA PRO A 34 17.67 -5.75 8.23
C PRO A 34 16.56 -6.78 8.04
N LEU A 35 15.34 -6.29 7.87
CA LEU A 35 14.22 -7.12 7.43
C LEU A 35 14.70 -7.72 6.11
N ARG A 36 15.01 -9.01 6.12
CA ARG A 36 15.09 -9.79 4.91
C ARG A 36 13.73 -9.62 4.26
N THR A 37 13.65 -8.68 3.33
CA THR A 37 12.45 -8.34 2.60
C THR A 37 11.93 -9.65 2.04
N SER A 38 10.72 -10.01 2.45
CA SER A 38 9.94 -11.06 1.82
C SER A 38 10.08 -10.87 0.32
N ARG A 39 10.49 -11.92 -0.40
CA ARG A 39 10.60 -11.94 -1.86
C ARG A 39 9.25 -11.72 -2.58
N CYS A 40 8.23 -11.17 -1.93
CA CYS A 40 6.86 -11.14 -2.40
C CYS A 40 6.29 -9.71 -2.52
N ALA A 41 7.14 -8.69 -2.63
CA ALA A 41 6.68 -7.30 -2.77
C ALA A 41 7.69 -6.40 -3.52
N GLU A 42 8.55 -6.96 -4.39
CA GLU A 42 9.60 -6.17 -5.06
C GLU A 42 8.97 -5.10 -5.96
N LEU A 43 7.93 -5.47 -6.71
CA LEU A 43 7.27 -4.57 -7.65
C LEU A 43 6.41 -3.53 -6.93
N SER A 44 5.73 -3.94 -5.87
CA SER A 44 4.91 -3.07 -5.01
C SER A 44 5.78 -2.03 -4.32
N ALA A 45 6.94 -2.43 -3.78
CA ALA A 45 7.90 -1.52 -3.17
C ALA A 45 8.48 -0.54 -4.19
N TYR A 46 8.78 -1.02 -5.40
CA TYR A 46 9.22 -0.16 -6.49
C TYR A 46 8.18 0.91 -6.85
N PHE A 47 6.92 0.55 -7.10
CA PHE A 47 5.89 1.52 -7.44
C PHE A 47 5.55 2.46 -6.28
N ALA A 48 5.69 2.01 -5.03
CA ALA A 48 5.47 2.85 -3.86
C ALA A 48 6.60 3.87 -3.61
N HIS A 49 7.80 3.65 -4.16
CA HIS A 49 8.95 4.51 -3.88
C HIS A 49 9.80 4.80 -5.11
N GLY A 50 10.54 3.82 -5.62
CA GLY A 50 11.53 4.03 -6.68
C GLY A 50 10.94 4.62 -7.96
N TYR A 51 9.74 4.18 -8.35
CA TYR A 51 9.02 4.70 -9.52
C TYR A 51 8.78 6.22 -9.42
N LEU A 52 8.37 6.70 -8.24
CA LEU A 52 8.08 8.12 -8.01
C LEU A 52 9.36 8.99 -8.07
N HIS A 53 10.52 8.39 -7.84
CA HIS A 53 11.82 9.05 -7.88
C HIS A 53 12.53 8.86 -9.23
N GLY A 54 11.89 8.19 -10.20
CA GLY A 54 12.48 7.91 -11.51
C GLY A 54 13.58 6.86 -11.47
N GLU A 55 13.60 6.02 -10.44
CA GLU A 55 14.55 4.91 -10.32
C GLU A 55 14.18 3.75 -11.26
N LEU A 56 15.16 2.91 -11.56
CA LEU A 56 14.96 1.69 -12.31
C LEU A 56 14.60 0.54 -11.37
N LEU A 57 13.71 -0.35 -11.81
CA LEU A 57 13.43 -1.58 -11.07
C LEU A 57 14.64 -2.51 -11.17
N GLU A 58 15.31 -2.74 -10.04
CA GLU A 58 16.31 -3.79 -9.88
C GLU A 58 15.64 -4.99 -9.19
N SER A 59 15.32 -6.02 -9.95
CA SER A 59 14.61 -7.21 -9.46
C SER A 59 15.31 -8.49 -9.90
N ALA A 60 15.27 -9.50 -9.03
CA ALA A 60 15.70 -10.86 -9.38
C ALA A 60 14.57 -11.69 -10.01
N GLN A 61 13.32 -11.22 -9.92
CA GLN A 61 12.12 -11.95 -10.30
C GLN A 61 11.47 -11.39 -11.57
N TYR A 62 11.62 -10.09 -11.76
CA TYR A 62 11.09 -9.39 -12.92
C TYR A 62 12.20 -9.08 -13.91
N THR A 63 11.92 -9.31 -15.18
CA THR A 63 12.80 -8.92 -16.29
C THR A 63 12.11 -7.89 -17.17
N LEU A 64 12.89 -7.01 -17.81
CA LEU A 64 12.33 -6.06 -18.77
C LEU A 64 11.95 -6.81 -20.06
N ASP A 65 10.71 -6.64 -20.51
CA ASP A 65 10.18 -7.25 -21.73
C ASP A 65 9.20 -6.30 -22.44
N TYR A 66 8.59 -6.76 -23.53
CA TYR A 66 7.68 -5.98 -24.36
C TYR A 66 6.43 -6.78 -24.74
N VAL A 67 5.28 -6.11 -24.73
CA VAL A 67 4.05 -6.60 -25.36
C VAL A 67 3.74 -5.65 -26.52
N GLY A 68 4.02 -6.10 -27.74
CA GLY A 68 4.09 -5.20 -28.89
C GLY A 68 5.16 -4.13 -28.69
N GLU A 69 4.78 -2.86 -28.76
CA GLU A 69 5.67 -1.71 -28.53
C GLU A 69 5.70 -1.26 -27.06
N LEU A 70 4.91 -1.91 -26.19
CA LEU A 70 4.72 -1.50 -24.81
C LEU A 70 5.75 -2.16 -23.91
N ARG A 71 6.52 -1.34 -23.19
CA ARG A 71 7.47 -1.84 -22.18
C ARG A 71 6.74 -2.41 -20.96
N THR A 72 7.19 -3.57 -20.52
CA THR A 72 6.60 -4.33 -19.42
C THR A 72 7.67 -4.93 -18.52
N PHE A 73 7.29 -5.22 -17.28
CA PHE A 73 8.01 -6.11 -16.39
C PHE A 73 7.40 -7.50 -16.51
N ARG A 74 8.18 -8.47 -16.98
CA ARG A 74 7.76 -9.85 -17.14
C ARG A 74 8.11 -10.67 -15.90
N PHE A 75 7.14 -11.44 -15.45
CA PHE A 75 7.26 -12.47 -14.44
C PHE A 75 6.93 -13.84 -15.05
N ASP A 76 7.82 -14.81 -14.92
CA ASP A 76 7.61 -16.17 -15.43
C ASP A 76 6.91 -17.04 -14.39
N ALA A 77 5.57 -17.05 -14.41
CA ALA A 77 4.76 -17.90 -13.54
C ALA A 77 4.68 -19.35 -14.07
N SER A 78 4.23 -20.29 -13.23
CA SER A 78 4.15 -21.70 -13.58
C SER A 78 3.13 -22.04 -14.67
N ASP A 79 2.10 -21.20 -14.83
CA ASP A 79 1.01 -21.34 -15.81
C ASP A 79 1.18 -20.42 -17.04
N GLY A 80 2.22 -19.58 -17.04
CA GLY A 80 2.57 -18.71 -18.16
C GLY A 80 3.20 -17.39 -17.71
N PRO A 81 3.80 -16.63 -18.63
CA PRO A 81 4.35 -15.33 -18.31
C PRO A 81 3.23 -14.31 -18.02
N VAL A 82 3.43 -13.50 -17.00
CA VAL A 82 2.60 -12.34 -16.68
C VAL A 82 3.40 -11.08 -16.99
N HIS A 83 2.79 -10.17 -17.74
CA HIS A 83 3.40 -8.89 -18.10
C HIS A 83 2.72 -7.76 -17.33
N VAL A 84 3.50 -7.01 -16.57
CA VAL A 84 3.03 -5.81 -15.87
C VAL A 84 3.48 -4.58 -16.63
N TRP A 85 2.57 -3.63 -16.86
CA TRP A 85 2.93 -2.38 -17.52
C TRP A 85 4.02 -1.63 -16.73
N GLN A 86 5.00 -1.04 -17.42
CA GLN A 86 6.05 -0.28 -16.73
C GLN A 86 5.55 1.03 -16.10
N HIS A 87 4.34 1.48 -16.45
CA HIS A 87 3.75 2.72 -15.95
C HIS A 87 2.65 2.44 -14.92
N ALA A 88 2.51 3.36 -13.97
CA ALA A 88 1.43 3.32 -12.99
C ALA A 88 0.42 4.44 -13.26
N MET A 89 -0.87 4.13 -13.10
CA MET A 89 -1.93 5.13 -13.13
C MET A 89 -2.12 5.70 -11.73
N ASP A 90 -1.89 7.00 -11.58
CA ASP A 90 -2.10 7.68 -10.30
C ASP A 90 -3.57 8.09 -10.15
N LEU A 91 -4.25 7.44 -9.20
CA LEU A 91 -5.65 7.72 -8.85
C LEU A 91 -5.76 8.43 -7.48
N ARG A 92 -4.66 8.92 -6.92
CA ARG A 92 -4.65 9.53 -5.60
C ARG A 92 -5.43 10.84 -5.61
N ASP A 93 -6.11 11.10 -4.50
CA ASP A 93 -6.53 12.46 -4.16
C ASP A 93 -5.27 13.26 -3.79
N PRO A 94 -4.99 14.41 -4.43
CA PRO A 94 -3.87 15.28 -4.07
C PRO A 94 -3.84 15.70 -2.60
N ALA A 95 -4.97 15.64 -1.89
CA ALA A 95 -5.06 15.96 -0.47
C ALA A 95 -4.73 14.79 0.48
N CYS A 96 -4.45 13.59 -0.03
CA CYS A 96 -4.17 12.40 0.77
C CYS A 96 -2.67 12.07 0.79
N ASP A 97 -2.09 11.98 1.99
CA ASP A 97 -0.67 11.66 2.18
C ASP A 97 -0.35 10.16 2.02
N GLY A 98 -1.37 9.30 2.02
CA GLY A 98 -1.23 7.85 1.95
C GLY A 98 -1.80 7.26 0.66
N PHE A 99 -1.14 6.23 0.14
CA PHE A 99 -1.63 5.46 -1.00
C PHE A 99 -1.25 3.98 -0.90
N VAL A 100 -1.92 3.18 -1.71
CA VAL A 100 -1.64 1.76 -1.89
C VAL A 100 -1.41 1.48 -3.38
N VAL A 101 -0.52 0.53 -3.67
CA VAL A 101 -0.33 0.02 -5.03
C VAL A 101 -1.32 -1.11 -5.25
N LEU A 102 -2.06 -1.05 -6.37
CA LEU A 102 -3.04 -2.05 -6.76
C LEU A 102 -2.79 -2.48 -8.21
N TYR A 103 -3.10 -3.73 -8.51
CA TYR A 103 -2.88 -4.38 -9.80
C TYR A 103 -4.22 -4.76 -10.45
N HIS A 104 -4.46 -4.26 -11.65
CA HIS A 104 -5.58 -4.68 -12.49
C HIS A 104 -5.10 -5.74 -13.48
N TYR A 105 -5.60 -6.97 -13.35
CA TYR A 105 -5.26 -8.07 -14.23
C TYR A 105 -6.24 -8.13 -15.40
N THR A 106 -5.71 -8.28 -16.61
CA THR A 106 -6.51 -8.37 -17.82
C THR A 106 -5.80 -9.21 -18.89
N ASN A 107 -6.49 -9.51 -19.98
CA ASN A 107 -5.89 -10.25 -21.11
C ASN A 107 -5.06 -9.33 -22.02
N ALA A 108 -4.23 -9.94 -22.89
CA ALA A 108 -3.34 -9.19 -23.78
C ALA A 108 -4.04 -8.17 -24.69
N LEU A 109 -5.21 -8.52 -25.25
CA LEU A 109 -5.96 -7.62 -26.14
C LEU A 109 -6.46 -6.38 -25.40
N ALA A 110 -6.99 -6.56 -24.20
CA ALA A 110 -7.42 -5.46 -23.35
C ALA A 110 -6.22 -4.64 -22.87
N PHE A 111 -5.12 -5.30 -22.51
CA PHE A 111 -3.87 -4.65 -22.11
C PHE A 111 -3.36 -3.69 -23.19
N GLU A 112 -3.22 -4.14 -24.44
CA GLU A 112 -2.76 -3.28 -25.54
C GLU A 112 -3.69 -2.09 -25.81
N SER A 113 -5.00 -2.29 -25.66
CA SER A 113 -5.97 -1.20 -25.77
C SER A 113 -5.84 -0.19 -24.63
N ILE A 114 -5.65 -0.66 -23.40
CA ILE A 114 -5.51 0.19 -22.21
C ILE A 114 -4.18 0.92 -22.23
N ALA A 115 -3.07 0.23 -22.41
CA ALA A 115 -1.71 0.76 -22.31
C ALA A 115 -1.28 1.67 -23.49
N ASN A 116 -2.23 2.26 -24.20
CA ASN A 116 -1.99 3.22 -25.26
C ASN A 116 -1.63 4.59 -24.68
N SER A 117 -0.39 5.03 -24.86
CA SER A 117 0.12 6.32 -24.38
C SER A 117 -0.54 7.55 -25.01
N ALA A 118 -1.31 7.39 -26.10
CA ALA A 118 -2.08 8.46 -26.70
C ALA A 118 -3.39 8.76 -25.96
N LYS A 119 -3.84 7.87 -25.06
CA LYS A 119 -5.04 8.08 -24.25
C LYS A 119 -4.75 9.04 -23.09
N SER A 120 -5.70 9.92 -22.84
CA SER A 120 -5.75 10.71 -21.61
C SER A 120 -6.03 9.83 -20.39
N ALA A 121 -5.69 10.32 -19.19
CA ALA A 121 -5.99 9.62 -17.94
C ALA A 121 -7.49 9.28 -17.79
N ALA A 122 -8.38 10.16 -18.27
CA ALA A 122 -9.83 9.92 -18.23
C ALA A 122 -10.26 8.77 -19.16
N GLU A 123 -9.66 8.67 -20.34
CA GLU A 123 -9.92 7.57 -21.29
C GLU A 123 -9.33 6.25 -20.80
N LEU A 124 -8.16 6.29 -20.16
CA LEU A 124 -7.56 5.13 -19.49
C LEU A 124 -8.49 4.62 -18.38
N LEU A 125 -8.95 5.50 -17.49
CA LEU A 125 -9.86 5.12 -16.39
C LEU A 125 -11.15 4.52 -16.95
N SER A 126 -11.74 5.17 -17.96
CA SER A 126 -12.96 4.69 -18.60
C SER A 126 -12.79 3.31 -19.25
N SER A 127 -11.58 2.98 -19.73
CA SER A 127 -11.25 1.66 -20.29
C SER A 127 -11.11 0.57 -19.20
N LEU A 128 -10.84 0.97 -17.96
CA LEU A 128 -10.67 0.08 -16.80
C LEU A 128 -11.98 -0.17 -16.03
N MET A 129 -12.98 0.69 -16.20
CA MET A 129 -14.26 0.59 -15.49
C MET A 129 -15.10 -0.58 -15.99
N GLU A 130 -15.44 -1.50 -15.09
CA GLU A 130 -16.34 -2.61 -15.37
C GLU A 130 -17.76 -2.27 -14.92
N LYS A 131 -18.72 -2.24 -15.84
CA LYS A 131 -20.12 -1.84 -15.57
C LYS A 131 -20.97 -2.98 -15.01
N ARG A 132 -20.58 -4.23 -15.20
CA ARG A 132 -21.39 -5.42 -14.88
C ARG A 132 -20.77 -6.31 -13.83
N ALA A 133 -20.05 -5.73 -12.89
CA ALA A 133 -19.37 -6.51 -11.88
C ALA A 133 -20.15 -6.64 -10.58
N GLN A 134 -19.76 -7.64 -9.78
CA GLN A 134 -20.53 -8.12 -8.63
C GLN A 134 -20.70 -7.09 -7.51
N PHE A 135 -19.79 -6.12 -7.41
CA PHE A 135 -19.80 -5.06 -6.39
C PHE A 135 -20.16 -3.68 -6.95
N GLY A 136 -20.74 -3.64 -8.15
CA GLY A 136 -21.08 -2.41 -8.85
C GLY A 136 -20.01 -1.93 -9.82
N GLU A 137 -20.26 -0.75 -10.37
CA GLU A 137 -19.40 -0.12 -11.37
C GLU A 137 -18.12 0.42 -10.74
N GLY A 138 -16.96 0.01 -11.27
CA GLY A 138 -15.67 0.44 -10.75
C GLY A 138 -14.48 -0.29 -11.38
N VAL A 139 -13.28 0.03 -10.88
CA VAL A 139 -12.03 -0.65 -11.28
C VAL A 139 -11.77 -1.79 -10.29
N TYR A 140 -11.60 -2.99 -10.84
CA TYR A 140 -11.34 -4.19 -10.05
C TYR A 140 -9.83 -4.42 -10.00
N ALA A 141 -9.26 -4.38 -8.81
CA ALA A 141 -7.82 -4.53 -8.64
C ALA A 141 -7.50 -5.38 -7.41
N SER A 142 -6.30 -5.95 -7.41
CA SER A 142 -5.74 -6.77 -6.34
C SER A 142 -4.56 -6.04 -5.69
N GLN A 143 -4.38 -6.20 -4.39
CA GLN A 143 -3.17 -5.77 -3.68
C GLN A 143 -1.97 -6.70 -3.95
N HIS A 144 -2.20 -7.82 -4.62
CA HIS A 144 -1.19 -8.84 -4.86
C HIS A 144 -0.53 -8.64 -6.22
N GLU A 145 0.78 -8.40 -6.20
CA GLU A 145 1.63 -8.46 -7.39
C GLU A 145 1.74 -9.90 -7.92
N PRO A 146 2.18 -10.10 -9.17
CA PRO A 146 2.50 -11.43 -9.68
C PRO A 146 3.53 -12.13 -8.78
N SER A 147 3.33 -13.42 -8.50
CA SER A 147 4.17 -14.21 -7.59
C SER A 147 4.18 -15.69 -7.93
#